data_AF-A0AAE3KFJ3-F1
#
_entry.id   AF-A0AAE3KFJ3-F1
#
_cell.length_a   1.000
_cell.length_b   1.000
_cell.length_c   1.000
_cell.angle_alpha   90.00
_cell.angle_beta   90.00
_cell.angle_gamma   90.00
#
_symmetry.space_group_name_H-M   'P 1'
#
loop_
_entity.id
_entity.type
_entity.pdbx_description
1 polymer ?
#
loop_
_entity_poly.entity_id
_entity_poly.type
_entity_poly.pdbx_seq_one_letter_code
_entity_poly.pdbx_strand_id
1 'polypeptide(L)'
;MIRLELSVDTLAGAVAADALGADRVELCAAAVDGGLTPSRGVVARAVRGCHRAEVHVLIRPRGGDFTYTGDEVAAMVADIADAVEAGAAGVVTGALDAAGRVDRAVLRELVAAARGRPVTFHRAIDVSADPLAALAEVADLGVARVLTSGAATTAEAGAALIAEMVRQAPPGVAIMACGGIRPHNARAVLAATGVRDLHAAPRRPVRSAALGADRAGAVGQPGTVGQPGAVGQPGGAGQRVSFASGNPPAGYDRYELDEQAARELRAITAGPFRGTPVDGTPVAGAPFDPAG
;
A
#
# COMPACT_ATOMS: atom_id res chain seq x y z
N MET A 1 18.64 -1.68 -12.11
CA MET A 1 17.37 -0.92 -12.19
C MET A 1 16.63 -1.07 -10.87
N ILE A 2 15.93 -0.03 -10.42
CA ILE A 2 15.06 -0.03 -9.24
C ILE A 2 13.63 -0.28 -9.74
N ARG A 3 12.90 -1.19 -9.11
CA ARG A 3 11.49 -1.44 -9.41
C ARG A 3 10.64 -0.38 -8.70
N LEU A 4 9.70 0.22 -9.42
CA LEU A 4 8.75 1.19 -8.90
C LEU A 4 7.34 0.59 -8.88
N GLU A 5 6.77 0.51 -7.69
CA GLU A 5 5.35 0.26 -7.47
C GLU A 5 4.62 1.57 -7.13
N LEU A 6 3.50 1.82 -7.81
CA LEU A 6 2.60 2.93 -7.49
C LEU A 6 1.29 2.40 -6.91
N SER A 7 0.94 2.87 -5.70
CA SER A 7 -0.33 2.53 -5.06
C SER A 7 -1.44 3.47 -5.48
N VAL A 8 -2.54 2.91 -5.97
CA VAL A 8 -3.68 3.64 -6.54
C VAL A 8 -5.00 3.01 -6.10
N ASP A 9 -6.03 3.85 -5.97
CA ASP A 9 -7.37 3.48 -5.54
C ASP A 9 -8.46 3.80 -6.57
N THR A 10 -8.04 4.11 -7.80
CA THR A 10 -8.94 4.40 -8.92
C THR A 10 -8.45 3.74 -10.21
N LEU A 11 -9.38 3.40 -11.10
CA LEU A 11 -9.06 2.87 -12.43
C LEU A 11 -8.22 3.85 -13.25
N ALA A 12 -8.56 5.15 -13.19
CA ALA A 12 -7.79 6.19 -13.86
C ALA A 12 -6.35 6.26 -13.33
N GLY A 13 -6.18 6.14 -12.01
CA GLY A 13 -4.86 6.06 -11.38
C GLY A 13 -4.06 4.84 -11.85
N ALA A 14 -4.68 3.67 -11.95
CA ALA A 14 -4.01 2.44 -12.43
C ALA A 14 -3.53 2.58 -13.88
N VAL A 15 -4.38 3.07 -14.79
CA VAL A 15 -4.01 3.31 -16.19
C VAL A 15 -2.94 4.40 -16.31
N ALA A 16 -3.03 5.46 -15.51
CA ALA A 16 -2.02 6.50 -15.49
C ALA A 16 -0.66 5.97 -14.99
N ALA A 17 -0.65 5.19 -13.90
CA ALA A 17 0.56 4.57 -13.38
C ALA A 17 1.24 3.66 -14.43
N ASP A 18 0.45 2.85 -15.15
CA ASP A 18 0.92 2.02 -16.27
C ASP A 18 1.55 2.86 -17.38
N ALA A 19 0.86 3.91 -17.83
CA ALA A 19 1.32 4.80 -18.90
C ALA A 19 2.60 5.56 -18.51
N LEU A 20 2.75 5.91 -17.22
CA LEU A 20 3.94 6.54 -16.66
C LEU A 20 5.09 5.56 -16.42
N GLY A 21 4.90 4.28 -16.72
CA GLY A 21 5.93 3.26 -16.68
C GLY A 21 6.20 2.74 -15.28
N ALA A 22 5.22 2.70 -14.38
CA ALA A 22 5.36 1.89 -13.17
C ALA A 22 5.65 0.43 -13.56
N ASP A 23 6.53 -0.25 -12.83
CA ASP A 23 6.75 -1.67 -13.05
C ASP A 23 5.60 -2.48 -12.45
N ARG A 24 4.96 -1.92 -11.41
CA ARG A 24 3.84 -2.52 -10.70
C ARG A 24 2.84 -1.47 -10.22
N VAL A 25 1.58 -1.86 -10.16
CA VAL A 25 0.51 -1.11 -9.53
C VAL A 25 0.01 -1.92 -8.34
N GLU A 26 0.02 -1.34 -7.15
CA GLU A 26 -0.78 -1.85 -6.04
C GLU A 26 -2.17 -1.23 -6.13
N LEU A 27 -3.19 -2.05 -6.38
CA LEU A 27 -4.57 -1.63 -6.46
C LEU A 27 -5.27 -1.85 -5.11
N CYS A 28 -5.82 -0.79 -4.55
CA CYS A 28 -6.62 -0.83 -3.32
C CYS A 28 -7.95 -0.07 -3.47
N ALA A 29 -8.77 -0.10 -2.42
CA ALA A 29 -9.85 0.84 -2.19
C ALA A 29 -9.61 1.60 -0.87
N ALA A 30 -10.35 2.68 -0.62
CA ALA A 30 -10.28 3.43 0.65
C ALA A 30 -8.84 3.77 1.08
N ALA A 31 -8.04 4.35 0.17
CA ALA A 31 -6.63 4.61 0.44
C ALA A 31 -6.38 5.54 1.64
N VAL A 32 -7.35 6.40 1.96
CA VAL A 32 -7.31 7.28 3.15
C VAL A 32 -7.30 6.46 4.45
N ASP A 33 -7.91 5.28 4.46
CA ASP A 33 -7.96 4.35 5.60
C ASP A 33 -6.81 3.33 5.61
N GLY A 34 -5.74 3.62 4.86
CA GLY A 34 -4.59 2.74 4.71
C GLY A 34 -4.77 1.62 3.69
N GLY A 35 -5.85 1.66 2.90
CA GLY A 35 -6.12 0.70 1.83
C GLY A 35 -6.91 -0.53 2.30
N LEU A 36 -7.89 -0.93 1.51
CA LEU A 36 -8.75 -2.10 1.65
C LEU A 36 -8.85 -2.88 0.34
N THR A 37 -9.44 -4.07 0.39
CA THR A 37 -9.74 -4.88 -0.80
C THR A 37 -10.63 -4.10 -1.78
N PRO A 38 -10.20 -3.89 -3.04
CA PRO A 38 -11.04 -3.28 -4.06
C PRO A 38 -12.11 -4.27 -4.55
N SER A 39 -13.24 -3.76 -5.04
CA SER A 39 -14.29 -4.64 -5.58
C SER A 39 -13.81 -5.42 -6.81
N ARG A 40 -14.35 -6.63 -7.00
CA ARG A 40 -14.03 -7.50 -8.15
C ARG A 40 -14.12 -6.78 -9.51
N GLY A 41 -15.12 -5.92 -9.68
CA GLY A 41 -15.30 -5.13 -10.90
C GLY A 41 -14.15 -4.15 -11.16
N VAL A 42 -13.64 -3.52 -10.10
CA VAL A 42 -12.48 -2.62 -10.18
C VAL A 42 -11.22 -3.42 -10.51
N VAL A 43 -10.99 -4.56 -9.86
CA VAL A 43 -9.86 -5.45 -10.16
C VAL A 43 -9.86 -5.87 -11.63
N ALA A 44 -10.96 -6.44 -12.12
CA ALA A 44 -11.05 -6.93 -13.49
C ALA A 44 -10.85 -5.82 -14.54
N ARG A 45 -11.27 -4.58 -14.24
CA ARG A 45 -11.07 -3.43 -15.13
C ARG A 45 -9.64 -2.91 -15.08
N ALA A 46 -9.01 -2.88 -13.92
CA ALA A 46 -7.61 -2.48 -13.77
C ALA A 46 -6.67 -3.46 -14.50
N VAL A 47 -6.84 -4.77 -14.30
CA VAL A 47 -6.05 -5.81 -14.98
C VAL A 47 -6.17 -5.68 -16.51
N ARG A 48 -7.37 -5.38 -17.03
CA ARG A 48 -7.56 -5.17 -18.48
C ARG A 48 -6.96 -3.84 -18.99
N GLY A 49 -6.87 -2.83 -18.14
CA GLY A 49 -6.42 -1.48 -18.51
C GLY A 49 -4.91 -1.25 -18.37
N CYS A 50 -4.23 -2.03 -17.53
CA CYS A 50 -2.78 -2.00 -17.41
C CYS A 50 -2.16 -3.01 -18.39
N HIS A 51 -1.33 -2.54 -19.31
CA HIS A 51 -0.74 -3.37 -20.36
C HIS A 51 0.75 -3.67 -20.13
N ARG A 52 1.40 -2.93 -19.22
CA ARG A 52 2.84 -2.98 -18.97
C ARG A 52 3.14 -3.31 -17.51
N ALA A 53 2.48 -2.61 -16.58
CA ALA A 53 2.65 -2.80 -15.16
C ALA A 53 1.95 -4.08 -14.69
N GLU A 54 2.59 -4.82 -13.80
CA GLU A 54 1.92 -5.88 -13.05
C GLU A 54 0.86 -5.27 -12.13
N VAL A 55 -0.36 -5.81 -12.12
CA VAL A 55 -1.39 -5.40 -11.15
C VAL A 55 -1.35 -6.35 -9.95
N HIS A 56 -1.00 -5.82 -8.78
CA HIS A 56 -1.04 -6.53 -7.51
C HIS A 56 -2.19 -5.97 -6.67
N VAL A 57 -3.04 -6.85 -6.15
CA VAL A 57 -4.29 -6.44 -5.48
C VAL A 57 -4.10 -6.51 -3.97
N LEU A 58 -4.41 -5.43 -3.26
CA LEU A 58 -4.48 -5.44 -1.81
C LEU A 58 -5.66 -6.28 -1.35
N ILE A 59 -5.41 -7.22 -0.44
CA ILE A 59 -6.41 -8.06 0.20
C ILE A 59 -6.39 -7.76 1.69
N ARG A 60 -7.34 -6.92 2.10
CA ARG A 60 -7.53 -6.44 3.47
C ARG A 60 -9.00 -6.08 3.68
N PRO A 61 -9.76 -6.89 4.45
CA PRO A 61 -11.22 -6.79 4.48
C PRO A 61 -11.73 -5.56 5.25
N ARG A 62 -10.92 -5.00 6.16
CA ARG A 62 -11.26 -3.82 6.98
C ARG A 62 -10.01 -3.05 7.43
N GLY A 63 -10.24 -1.83 7.91
CA GLY A 63 -9.23 -1.03 8.60
C GLY A 63 -8.90 -1.58 10.00
N GLY A 64 -7.98 -0.91 10.69
CA GLY A 64 -7.52 -1.31 12.02
C GLY A 64 -6.40 -2.35 11.99
N ASP A 65 -6.44 -3.28 12.95
CA ASP A 65 -5.43 -4.32 13.15
C ASP A 65 -5.37 -5.37 12.02
N PHE A 66 -4.49 -6.36 12.21
CA PHE A 66 -4.21 -7.45 11.28
C PHE A 66 -4.52 -8.83 11.89
N THR A 67 -5.30 -8.87 12.97
CA THR A 67 -5.78 -10.11 13.58
C THR A 67 -7.19 -10.35 13.08
N TYR A 68 -7.36 -11.42 12.30
CA TYR A 68 -8.61 -11.68 11.59
C TYR A 68 -9.39 -12.82 12.23
N THR A 69 -10.71 -12.70 12.22
CA THR A 69 -11.63 -13.79 12.54
C THR A 69 -11.64 -14.84 11.42
N GLY A 70 -12.12 -16.05 11.72
CA GLY A 70 -12.22 -17.11 10.70
C GLY A 70 -13.06 -16.71 9.48
N ASP A 71 -14.16 -15.98 9.68
CA ASP A 71 -15.01 -15.50 8.58
C ASP A 71 -14.29 -14.43 7.73
N GLU A 72 -13.51 -13.56 8.36
CA GLU A 72 -12.68 -12.58 7.65
C GLU A 72 -11.58 -13.28 6.82
N VAL A 73 -10.93 -14.30 7.38
CA VAL A 73 -9.94 -15.11 6.65
C VAL A 73 -10.58 -15.83 5.46
N ALA A 74 -11.77 -16.42 5.64
CA ALA A 74 -12.51 -17.06 4.55
C ALA A 74 -12.86 -16.08 3.43
N ALA A 75 -13.27 -14.85 3.78
CA ALA A 75 -13.51 -13.79 2.80
C ALA A 75 -12.22 -13.39 2.07
N MET A 76 -11.10 -13.22 2.78
CA MET A 76 -9.81 -12.90 2.18
C MET A 76 -9.31 -13.99 1.21
N VAL A 77 -9.48 -15.27 1.56
CA VAL A 77 -9.15 -16.40 0.69
C VAL A 77 -9.98 -16.36 -0.60
N ALA A 78 -11.28 -16.06 -0.50
CA ALA A 78 -12.16 -15.90 -1.65
C ALA A 78 -11.74 -14.69 -2.52
N ASP A 79 -11.44 -13.55 -1.90
CA ASP A 79 -10.98 -12.34 -2.60
C ASP A 79 -9.66 -12.56 -3.35
N ILE A 80 -8.72 -13.31 -2.75
CA ILE A 80 -7.47 -13.70 -3.43
C ILE A 80 -7.79 -14.55 -4.66
N ALA A 81 -8.65 -15.56 -4.51
CA ALA A 81 -9.02 -16.42 -5.63
C ALA A 81 -9.69 -15.63 -6.77
N ASP A 82 -10.57 -14.70 -6.44
CA ASP A 82 -11.24 -13.82 -7.40
C ASP A 82 -10.26 -12.86 -8.09
N ALA A 83 -9.33 -12.25 -7.36
CA ALA A 83 -8.29 -11.38 -7.92
C ALA A 83 -7.39 -12.15 -8.89
N VAL A 84 -7.01 -13.35 -8.49
CA VAL A 84 -6.23 -14.28 -9.28
C VAL A 84 -6.96 -14.72 -10.55
N GLU A 85 -8.25 -15.05 -10.47
CA GLU A 85 -9.08 -15.40 -11.63
C GLU A 85 -9.24 -14.22 -12.59
N ALA A 86 -9.34 -13.00 -12.06
CA ALA A 86 -9.40 -11.78 -12.84
C ALA A 86 -8.07 -11.45 -13.56
N GLY A 87 -6.99 -12.16 -13.27
CA GLY A 87 -5.68 -12.00 -13.91
C GLY A 87 -4.69 -11.11 -13.15
N ALA A 88 -4.92 -10.85 -11.85
CA ALA A 88 -3.93 -10.16 -11.03
C ALA A 88 -2.58 -10.91 -11.07
N ALA A 89 -1.50 -10.15 -11.25
CA ALA A 89 -0.15 -10.68 -11.30
C ALA A 89 0.38 -11.06 -9.91
N GLY A 90 -0.21 -10.53 -8.85
CA GLY A 90 0.11 -10.84 -7.46
C GLY A 90 -0.92 -10.28 -6.49
N VAL A 91 -0.70 -10.55 -5.21
CA VAL A 91 -1.56 -10.04 -4.13
C VAL A 91 -0.71 -9.46 -3.00
N VAL A 92 -1.29 -8.49 -2.29
CA VAL A 92 -0.67 -7.83 -1.14
C VAL A 92 -1.55 -8.09 0.07
N THR A 93 -1.01 -8.71 1.13
CA THR A 93 -1.80 -9.07 2.32
C THR A 93 -0.89 -9.30 3.52
N GLY A 94 -1.43 -9.67 4.68
CA GLY A 94 -0.65 -10.08 5.84
C GLY A 94 -1.53 -10.21 7.07
N ALA A 95 -1.16 -11.11 7.98
CA ALA A 95 -1.92 -11.39 9.20
C ALA A 95 -0.97 -11.52 10.38
N LEU A 96 -1.41 -11.01 11.54
CA LEU A 96 -0.71 -11.13 12.81
C LEU A 96 -1.60 -11.80 13.87
N ASP A 97 -0.99 -12.57 14.75
CA ASP A 97 -1.65 -13.12 15.92
C ASP A 97 -1.84 -12.04 17.01
N ALA A 98 -2.56 -12.39 18.08
CA ALA A 98 -2.83 -11.47 19.19
C ALA A 98 -1.56 -11.02 19.96
N ALA A 99 -0.43 -11.69 19.75
CA ALA A 99 0.87 -11.32 20.30
C ALA A 99 1.70 -10.46 19.31
N GLY A 100 1.13 -10.08 18.17
CA GLY A 100 1.81 -9.28 17.14
C GLY A 100 2.84 -10.06 16.33
N ARG A 101 2.84 -11.40 16.37
CA ARG A 101 3.70 -12.25 15.54
C ARG A 101 2.97 -12.61 14.26
N VAL A 102 3.69 -13.12 13.26
CA VAL A 102 3.07 -13.59 12.01
C VAL A 102 2.07 -14.70 12.33
N ASP A 103 0.81 -14.54 11.91
CA ASP A 103 -0.15 -15.63 11.98
C ASP A 103 0.17 -16.62 10.85
N ARG A 104 0.99 -17.61 11.18
CA ARG A 104 1.48 -18.60 10.22
C ARG A 104 0.35 -19.47 9.65
N ALA A 105 -0.71 -19.74 10.42
CA ALA A 105 -1.82 -20.56 9.93
C ALA A 105 -2.57 -19.81 8.84
N VAL A 106 -2.99 -18.58 9.16
CA VAL A 106 -3.69 -17.70 8.22
C VAL A 106 -2.82 -17.40 7.00
N LEU A 107 -1.55 -17.04 7.18
CA LEU A 107 -0.69 -16.69 6.05
C LEU A 107 -0.47 -17.87 5.09
N ARG A 108 -0.41 -19.12 5.57
CA ARG A 108 -0.35 -20.30 4.68
C ARG A 108 -1.60 -20.42 3.80
N GLU A 109 -2.78 -20.19 4.36
CA GLU A 109 -4.04 -20.25 3.61
C GLU A 109 -4.08 -19.16 2.54
N LEU A 110 -3.68 -17.94 2.88
CA LEU A 110 -3.63 -16.81 1.94
C LEU A 110 -2.61 -17.06 0.81
N VAL A 111 -1.42 -17.56 1.13
CA VAL A 111 -0.39 -17.90 0.12
C VAL A 111 -0.87 -19.04 -0.79
N ALA A 112 -1.51 -20.06 -0.23
CA ALA A 112 -2.08 -21.16 -1.02
C ALA A 112 -3.18 -20.66 -1.98
N ALA A 113 -4.05 -19.75 -1.52
CA ALA A 113 -5.09 -19.13 -2.33
C ALA A 113 -4.52 -18.34 -3.52
N ALA A 114 -3.32 -17.78 -3.39
CA ALA A 114 -2.64 -17.06 -4.47
C ALA A 114 -2.22 -17.98 -5.63
N ARG A 115 -2.28 -19.31 -5.48
CA ARG A 115 -2.01 -20.31 -6.54
C ARG A 115 -0.66 -20.08 -7.24
N GLY A 116 0.39 -19.78 -6.47
CA GLY A 116 1.74 -19.54 -6.99
C GLY A 116 1.99 -18.15 -7.56
N ARG A 117 1.02 -17.22 -7.47
CA ARG A 117 1.22 -15.81 -7.78
C ARG A 117 2.02 -15.18 -6.62
N PRO A 118 2.94 -14.24 -6.89
CA PRO A 118 3.73 -13.60 -5.85
C PRO A 118 2.82 -12.92 -4.81
N VAL A 119 3.10 -13.22 -3.54
CA VAL A 119 2.49 -12.56 -2.39
C VAL A 119 3.45 -11.53 -1.83
N THR A 120 2.96 -10.33 -1.58
CA THR A 120 3.67 -9.29 -0.82
C THR A 120 3.08 -9.21 0.59
N PHE A 121 3.92 -9.43 1.61
CA PHE A 121 3.53 -9.17 3.00
C PHE A 121 3.56 -7.67 3.27
N HIS A 122 2.40 -7.10 3.56
CA HIS A 122 2.23 -5.65 3.67
C HIS A 122 2.75 -5.08 5.00
N ARG A 123 2.39 -3.82 5.29
CA ARG A 123 2.83 -3.05 6.46
C ARG A 123 2.42 -3.61 7.83
N ALA A 124 1.73 -4.74 7.90
CA ALA A 124 1.62 -5.50 9.15
C ALA A 124 2.99 -5.78 9.78
N ILE A 125 4.05 -5.95 8.97
CA ILE A 125 5.39 -6.17 9.52
C ILE A 125 5.89 -4.99 10.35
N ASP A 126 5.49 -3.75 10.00
CA ASP A 126 5.91 -2.53 10.69
C ASP A 126 5.33 -2.41 12.11
N VAL A 127 4.28 -3.17 12.41
CA VAL A 127 3.64 -3.23 13.74
C VAL A 127 3.77 -4.60 14.39
N SER A 128 4.57 -5.49 13.80
CA SER A 128 4.86 -6.79 14.39
C SER A 128 5.75 -6.66 15.62
N ALA A 129 5.70 -7.66 16.52
CA ALA A 129 6.47 -7.66 17.75
C ALA A 129 7.98 -7.67 17.51
N ASP A 130 8.42 -8.33 16.43
CA ASP A 130 9.82 -8.37 15.97
C ASP A 130 9.85 -8.44 14.44
N PRO A 131 10.09 -7.31 13.75
CA PRO A 131 10.10 -7.25 12.29
C PRO A 131 11.17 -8.14 11.61
N LEU A 132 12.31 -8.39 12.27
CA LEU A 132 13.37 -9.23 11.69
C LEU A 132 13.03 -10.71 11.83
N ALA A 133 12.48 -11.13 12.97
CA ALA A 133 11.94 -12.48 13.10
C ALA A 133 10.78 -12.70 12.12
N ALA A 134 9.85 -11.74 12.03
CA ALA A 134 8.73 -11.80 11.09
C ALA A 134 9.20 -11.93 9.63
N LEU A 135 10.27 -11.22 9.23
CA LEU A 135 10.85 -11.34 7.89
C LEU A 135 11.27 -12.78 7.55
N ALA A 136 11.95 -13.46 8.47
CA ALA A 136 12.33 -14.87 8.28
C ALA A 136 11.09 -15.76 8.18
N GLU A 137 10.09 -15.54 9.05
CA GLU A 137 8.88 -16.34 9.07
C GLU A 137 8.03 -16.21 7.80
N VAL A 138 7.86 -15.00 7.27
CA VAL A 138 7.09 -14.80 6.03
C VAL A 138 7.82 -15.36 4.82
N ALA A 139 9.16 -15.30 4.81
CA ALA A 139 9.99 -15.91 3.77
C ALA A 139 9.79 -17.44 3.71
N ASP A 140 9.84 -18.11 4.86
CA ASP A 140 9.59 -19.56 4.98
C ASP A 140 8.20 -19.97 4.48
N LEU A 141 7.25 -19.05 4.52
CA LEU A 141 5.86 -19.25 4.10
C LEU A 141 5.63 -18.93 2.61
N GLY A 142 6.68 -18.61 1.85
CA GLY A 142 6.60 -18.40 0.40
C GLY A 142 6.22 -16.98 -0.01
N VAL A 143 6.36 -16.00 0.88
CA VAL A 143 6.18 -14.59 0.53
C VAL A 143 7.33 -14.14 -0.37
N ALA A 144 7.00 -13.49 -1.49
CA ALA A 144 7.98 -13.02 -2.47
C ALA A 144 8.56 -11.64 -2.12
N ARG A 145 7.82 -10.84 -1.33
CA ARG A 145 8.20 -9.46 -1.01
C ARG A 145 7.65 -9.01 0.33
N VAL A 146 8.39 -8.13 1.00
CA VAL A 146 7.95 -7.44 2.21
C VAL A 146 7.89 -5.94 1.94
N LEU A 147 6.73 -5.33 2.22
CA LEU A 147 6.49 -3.89 2.15
C LEU A 147 6.60 -3.29 3.55
N THR A 148 7.58 -2.41 3.75
CA THR A 148 7.92 -1.90 5.09
C THR A 148 8.35 -0.44 5.07
N SER A 149 8.02 0.29 6.13
CA SER A 149 8.59 1.60 6.46
C SER A 149 9.65 1.52 7.56
N GLY A 150 10.16 0.32 7.86
CA GLY A 150 11.14 0.07 8.91
C GLY A 150 10.59 0.31 10.30
N ALA A 151 9.34 -0.11 10.56
CA ALA A 151 8.63 0.12 11.83
C ALA A 151 8.59 1.60 12.27
N ALA A 152 8.63 2.52 11.29
CA ALA A 152 8.59 3.96 11.50
C ALA A 152 7.48 4.62 10.66
N THR A 153 7.20 5.89 10.92
CA THR A 153 6.18 6.65 10.18
C THR A 153 6.57 6.91 8.72
N THR A 154 7.87 6.98 8.43
CA THR A 154 8.42 7.15 7.07
C THR A 154 9.59 6.21 6.83
N ALA A 155 9.85 5.84 5.56
CA ALA A 155 11.03 5.05 5.19
C ALA A 155 12.35 5.73 5.57
N GLU A 156 12.41 7.06 5.57
CA GLU A 156 13.61 7.80 5.99
C GLU A 156 13.89 7.59 7.48
N ALA A 157 12.85 7.67 8.32
CA ALA A 157 12.99 7.43 9.74
C ALA A 157 13.30 5.96 10.06
N GLY A 158 12.75 5.01 9.30
CA GLY A 158 12.99 3.58 9.45
C GLY A 158 14.18 3.04 8.66
N ALA A 159 14.97 3.90 8.01
CA ALA A 159 15.97 3.48 7.02
C ALA A 159 16.99 2.47 7.58
N ALA A 160 17.39 2.62 8.84
CA ALA A 160 18.33 1.70 9.49
C ALA A 160 17.76 0.27 9.59
N LEU A 161 16.50 0.12 10.00
CA LEU A 161 15.85 -1.19 10.06
C LEU A 161 15.60 -1.76 8.66
N ILE A 162 15.22 -0.93 7.69
CA ILE A 162 15.07 -1.38 6.29
C ILE A 162 16.41 -1.90 5.74
N ALA A 163 17.52 -1.20 6.01
CA ALA A 163 18.86 -1.65 5.62
C ALA A 163 19.19 -3.00 6.27
N GLU A 164 18.85 -3.19 7.53
CA GLU A 164 19.04 -4.46 8.22
C GLU A 164 18.21 -5.59 7.61
N MET A 165 16.94 -5.32 7.32
CA MET A 165 16.06 -6.27 6.62
C MET A 165 16.61 -6.64 5.25
N VAL A 166 17.20 -5.69 4.49
CA VAL A 166 17.86 -5.98 3.21
C VAL A 166 19.06 -6.91 3.40
N ARG A 167 19.86 -6.72 4.45
CA ARG A 167 21.01 -7.59 4.75
C ARG A 167 20.60 -8.99 5.18
N GLN A 168 19.52 -9.10 5.94
CA GLN A 168 19.04 -10.38 6.49
C GLN A 168 18.01 -11.10 5.62
N ALA A 169 17.48 -10.46 4.56
CA ALA A 169 16.46 -11.03 3.71
C ALA A 169 16.91 -12.39 3.14
N PRO A 170 16.13 -13.47 3.37
CA PRO A 170 16.42 -14.76 2.77
C PRO A 170 16.40 -14.67 1.23
N PRO A 171 17.19 -15.51 0.53
CA PRO A 171 17.16 -15.56 -0.93
C PRO A 171 15.74 -15.72 -1.47
N GLY A 172 15.38 -14.91 -2.47
CA GLY A 172 14.06 -14.93 -3.09
C GLY A 172 13.04 -13.98 -2.49
N VAL A 173 13.33 -13.32 -1.35
CA VAL A 173 12.45 -12.30 -0.76
C VAL A 173 12.98 -10.90 -1.03
N ALA A 174 12.19 -10.07 -1.71
CA ALA A 174 12.52 -8.67 -1.93
C ALA A 174 12.05 -7.78 -0.76
N ILE A 175 12.88 -6.83 -0.33
CA ILE A 175 12.46 -5.75 0.58
C ILE A 175 12.07 -4.53 -0.25
N MET A 176 10.86 -4.03 -0.02
CA MET A 176 10.29 -2.86 -0.67
C MET A 176 10.03 -1.74 0.33
N ALA A 177 10.74 -0.63 0.18
CA ALA A 177 10.59 0.52 1.07
C ALA A 177 9.32 1.31 0.76
N CYS A 178 8.60 1.70 1.81
CA CYS A 178 7.40 2.52 1.75
C CYS A 178 7.28 3.49 2.93
N GLY A 179 6.20 4.27 2.98
CA GLY A 179 6.02 5.30 4.00
C GLY A 179 6.63 6.62 3.57
N GLY A 180 5.84 7.43 2.85
CA GLY A 180 6.24 8.79 2.48
C GLY A 180 7.24 8.91 1.32
N ILE A 181 7.45 7.86 0.52
CA ILE A 181 8.33 7.94 -0.66
C ILE A 181 7.80 8.98 -1.66
N ARG A 182 8.66 9.94 -2.00
CA ARG A 182 8.41 11.08 -2.89
C ARG A 182 9.67 11.39 -3.70
N PRO A 183 9.59 12.17 -4.79
CA PRO A 183 10.76 12.51 -5.59
C PRO A 183 11.93 13.09 -4.78
N HIS A 184 11.65 13.95 -3.80
CA HIS A 184 12.68 14.62 -3.01
C HIS A 184 13.47 13.68 -2.09
N ASN A 185 12.90 12.56 -1.63
CA ASN A 185 13.56 11.65 -0.69
C ASN A 185 13.95 10.28 -1.28
N ALA A 186 13.38 9.89 -2.44
CA ALA A 186 13.56 8.55 -3.00
C ALA A 186 15.03 8.14 -3.16
N ARG A 187 15.90 9.05 -3.62
CA ARG A 187 17.35 8.76 -3.78
C ARG A 187 18.05 8.54 -2.44
N ALA A 188 17.71 9.33 -1.43
CA ALA A 188 18.30 9.21 -0.09
C ALA A 188 17.90 7.88 0.56
N VAL A 189 16.61 7.52 0.47
CA VAL A 189 16.12 6.22 0.96
C VAL A 189 16.82 5.06 0.24
N LEU A 190 16.91 5.09 -1.09
CA LEU A 190 17.61 4.05 -1.85
C LEU A 190 19.08 3.90 -1.43
N ALA A 191 19.78 5.02 -1.19
CA ALA A 191 21.18 5.00 -0.79
C ALA A 191 21.37 4.47 0.63
N ALA A 192 20.50 4.87 1.57
CA ALA A 192 20.59 4.49 2.97
C ALA A 192 20.18 3.04 3.23
N THR A 193 19.22 2.51 2.45
CA THR A 193 18.61 1.20 2.70
C THR A 193 19.14 0.09 1.79
N GLY A 194 19.63 0.44 0.59
CA GLY A 194 20.04 -0.55 -0.40
C GLY A 194 18.89 -1.32 -1.07
N VAL A 195 17.63 -0.96 -0.81
CA VAL A 195 16.46 -1.62 -1.43
C VAL A 195 16.48 -1.50 -2.96
N ARG A 196 15.85 -2.47 -3.61
CA ARG A 196 15.71 -2.52 -5.08
C ARG A 196 14.28 -2.33 -5.56
N ASP A 197 13.33 -2.25 -4.63
CA ASP A 197 11.92 -2.00 -4.87
C ASP A 197 11.48 -0.79 -4.02
N LEU A 198 10.81 0.18 -4.66
CA LEU A 198 10.16 1.30 -3.98
C LEU A 198 8.66 1.21 -4.18
N HIS A 199 7.91 1.43 -3.11
CA HIS A 199 6.48 1.66 -3.14
C HIS A 199 6.18 3.12 -2.83
N ALA A 200 5.46 3.77 -3.73
CA ALA A 200 5.05 5.16 -3.56
C ALA A 200 3.55 5.32 -3.79
N ALA A 201 2.94 6.19 -2.99
CA ALA A 201 1.55 6.58 -3.14
C ALA A 201 1.43 8.10 -3.24
N PRO A 202 1.94 8.71 -4.34
CA PRO A 202 1.87 10.15 -4.54
C PRO A 202 0.42 10.51 -4.92
N ARG A 203 -0.28 11.20 -4.02
CA ARG A 203 -1.67 11.58 -4.20
C ARG A 203 -1.82 13.09 -4.08
N ARG A 204 -2.70 13.65 -4.91
CA ARG A 204 -3.12 15.05 -4.82
C ARG A 204 -4.64 15.15 -4.63
N PRO A 205 -5.13 16.11 -3.84
CA PRO A 205 -6.56 16.36 -3.74
C PRO A 205 -7.09 16.99 -5.03
N VAL A 206 -8.30 16.62 -5.41
CA VAL A 206 -9.07 17.17 -6.52
C VAL A 206 -10.42 17.62 -5.99
N ARG A 207 -10.63 18.93 -6.04
CA ARG A 207 -11.87 19.54 -5.57
C ARG A 207 -13.05 19.10 -6.43
N SER A 208 -14.15 18.78 -5.77
CA SER A 208 -15.40 18.51 -6.48
C SER A 208 -15.92 19.77 -7.16
N ALA A 209 -16.05 19.74 -8.48
CA ALA A 209 -16.63 20.85 -9.24
C ALA A 209 -18.16 20.99 -9.01
N ALA A 210 -18.83 19.92 -8.59
CA ALA A 210 -20.28 19.88 -8.43
C ALA A 210 -20.77 20.31 -7.04
N LEU A 211 -19.90 20.25 -6.03
CA LEU A 211 -20.21 20.61 -4.65
C LEU A 211 -19.57 21.95 -4.33
N GLY A 212 -20.34 23.03 -4.45
CA GLY A 212 -19.94 24.32 -3.89
C GLY A 212 -19.72 24.23 -2.38
N ALA A 213 -18.87 25.10 -1.84
CA ALA A 213 -18.48 25.19 -0.43
C ALA A 213 -19.66 24.98 0.55
N ASP A 214 -20.81 25.60 0.23
CA ASP A 214 -21.99 25.65 1.10
C ASP A 214 -22.74 24.32 1.22
N ARG A 215 -22.59 23.41 0.24
CA ARG A 215 -23.31 22.13 0.21
C ARG A 215 -22.56 21.00 0.92
N ALA A 216 -21.25 21.11 1.04
CA ALA A 216 -20.41 20.12 1.71
C ALA A 216 -20.66 20.03 3.23
N GLY A 217 -21.11 21.12 3.86
CA GLY A 217 -21.40 21.17 5.30
C GLY A 217 -22.79 20.67 5.71
N ALA A 218 -23.70 20.42 4.76
CA ALA A 218 -25.11 20.16 5.04
C ALA A 218 -25.43 18.67 5.33
N VAL A 219 -24.55 17.76 4.92
CA VAL A 219 -24.67 16.32 5.20
C VAL A 219 -23.55 16.01 6.21
N GLY A 220 -23.91 15.51 7.39
CA GLY A 220 -22.94 15.14 8.42
C GLY A 220 -21.77 14.33 7.84
N GLN A 221 -20.57 14.57 8.36
CA GLN A 221 -19.33 14.01 7.81
C GLN A 221 -19.38 12.47 7.75
N PRO A 222 -19.03 11.85 6.61
CA PRO A 222 -18.69 10.43 6.60
C PRO A 222 -17.45 10.21 7.47
N GLY A 223 -17.54 9.39 8.51
CA GLY A 223 -16.38 8.93 9.29
C GLY A 223 -16.19 9.53 10.70
N THR A 224 -17.03 10.44 11.17
CA THR A 224 -17.09 10.72 12.62
C THR A 224 -18.09 9.78 13.28
N VAL A 225 -17.61 8.65 13.78
CA VAL A 225 -18.33 7.97 14.87
C VAL A 225 -18.29 8.95 16.03
N GLY A 226 -19.39 9.67 16.26
CA GLY A 226 -19.52 10.55 17.41
C GLY A 226 -19.19 9.77 18.67
N GLN A 227 -18.34 10.33 19.53
CA GLN A 227 -18.17 9.74 20.87
C GLN A 227 -19.55 9.64 21.52
N PRO A 228 -19.91 8.51 22.14
CA PRO A 228 -21.18 8.38 22.82
C PRO A 228 -21.15 9.27 24.06
N GLY A 229 -21.65 10.51 23.94
CA GLY A 229 -21.60 11.46 25.04
C GLY A 229 -21.92 12.91 24.70
N ALA A 230 -23.02 13.18 23.98
CA ALA A 230 -23.69 14.48 24.08
C ALA A 230 -25.13 14.35 23.58
N VAL A 231 -26.06 14.05 24.48
CA VAL A 231 -27.49 14.27 24.23
C VAL A 231 -27.71 15.79 24.23
N GLY A 232 -27.63 16.41 23.05
CA GLY A 232 -28.04 17.80 22.85
C GLY A 232 -29.56 17.90 22.90
N GLN A 233 -30.09 18.79 23.74
CA GLN A 233 -31.52 19.08 23.81
C GLN A 233 -32.09 19.53 22.45
N PRO A 234 -33.37 19.27 22.15
CA PRO A 234 -33.98 19.68 20.89
C PRO A 234 -34.18 21.20 20.86
N GLY A 235 -33.34 21.89 20.10
CA GLY A 235 -33.51 23.30 19.76
C GLY A 235 -34.60 23.48 18.70
N GLY A 236 -35.54 24.40 18.96
CA GLY A 236 -36.76 24.60 18.20
C GLY A 236 -36.59 25.04 16.74
N ALA A 237 -37.66 24.85 15.98
CA ALA A 237 -37.79 25.21 14.57
C ALA A 237 -37.45 26.69 14.31
N GLY A 238 -36.54 26.94 13.36
CA GLY A 238 -36.46 28.24 12.68
C GLY A 238 -35.11 28.94 12.62
N GLN A 239 -34.03 28.44 13.24
CA GLN A 239 -32.72 29.07 13.07
C GLN A 239 -31.98 28.54 11.84
N ARG A 240 -31.91 29.36 10.79
CA ARG A 240 -30.89 29.20 9.74
C ARG A 240 -29.52 29.38 10.40
N VAL A 241 -28.78 28.29 10.52
CA VAL A 241 -27.38 28.30 10.96
C VAL A 241 -26.58 29.02 9.88
N SER A 242 -26.17 30.25 10.16
CA SER A 242 -25.19 30.95 9.33
C SER A 242 -23.81 30.40 9.68
N PHE A 243 -23.18 29.71 8.73
CA PHE A 243 -21.77 29.38 8.84
C PHE A 243 -20.94 30.61 8.47
N ALA A 244 -20.10 31.06 9.39
CA ALA A 244 -19.13 32.12 9.13
C ALA A 244 -18.22 31.74 7.95
N SER A 245 -17.78 32.75 7.19
CA SER A 245 -16.98 32.67 5.96
C SER A 245 -15.54 32.15 6.18
N GLY A 246 -15.39 30.97 6.74
CA GLY A 246 -14.16 30.19 6.73
C GLY A 246 -14.15 29.23 5.54
N ASN A 247 -12.95 28.89 5.04
CA ASN A 247 -12.78 27.86 4.00
C ASN A 247 -13.62 26.61 4.35
N PRO A 248 -14.40 26.04 3.41
CA PRO A 248 -15.18 24.84 3.68
C PRO A 248 -14.26 23.67 4.04
N PRO A 249 -14.64 22.80 5.00
CA PRO A 249 -13.86 21.61 5.31
C PRO A 249 -13.86 20.61 4.14
N ALA A 250 -12.75 19.88 4.00
CA ALA A 250 -12.39 18.94 2.92
C ALA A 250 -13.24 17.66 2.83
N GLY A 251 -14.57 17.74 2.97
CA GLY A 251 -15.43 16.56 3.15
C GLY A 251 -15.73 15.72 1.89
N TYR A 252 -15.43 16.24 0.69
CA TYR A 252 -15.78 15.59 -0.58
C TYR A 252 -14.69 15.73 -1.66
N ASP A 253 -13.48 16.15 -1.26
CA ASP A 253 -12.35 16.14 -2.17
C ASP A 253 -11.99 14.69 -2.47
N ARG A 254 -11.79 14.37 -3.75
CA ARG A 254 -11.27 13.07 -4.15
C ARG A 254 -9.75 13.14 -4.22
N TYR A 255 -9.08 12.01 -4.04
CA TYR A 255 -7.65 11.91 -4.26
C TYR A 255 -7.39 11.22 -5.60
N GLU A 256 -6.39 11.71 -6.32
CA GLU A 256 -5.92 11.12 -7.57
C GLU A 256 -4.42 10.94 -7.51
N LEU A 257 -3.89 10.06 -8.36
CA LEU A 257 -2.44 9.94 -8.57
C LEU A 257 -1.87 11.31 -8.95
N ASP A 258 -0.85 11.74 -8.24
CA ASP A 258 -0.03 12.87 -8.66
C ASP A 258 0.93 12.40 -9.76
N GLU A 259 0.52 12.59 -11.00
CA GLU A 259 1.28 12.17 -12.18
C GLU A 259 2.63 12.86 -12.32
N GLN A 260 2.78 14.10 -11.83
CA GLN A 260 4.07 14.79 -11.88
C GLN A 260 5.05 14.09 -10.94
N ALA A 261 4.65 13.86 -9.69
CA ALA A 261 5.47 13.13 -8.74
C ALA A 261 5.76 11.69 -9.23
N ALA A 262 4.79 11.02 -9.85
CA ALA A 262 4.99 9.69 -10.44
C ALA A 262 6.01 9.71 -11.59
N ARG A 263 5.98 10.70 -12.48
CA ARG A 263 6.99 10.87 -13.56
C ARG A 263 8.39 11.08 -12.99
N GLU A 264 8.52 11.95 -11.99
CA GLU A 264 9.81 12.21 -11.35
C GLU A 264 10.35 10.97 -10.63
N LEU A 265 9.49 10.23 -9.92
CA LEU A 265 9.86 8.94 -9.31
C LEU A 265 10.34 7.95 -10.37
N ARG A 266 9.64 7.82 -11.50
CA ARG A 266 10.08 6.93 -12.58
C ARG A 266 11.43 7.34 -13.15
N ALA A 267 11.66 8.64 -13.33
CA ALA A 267 12.96 9.15 -13.80
C ALA A 267 14.09 8.81 -12.81
N ILE A 268 13.82 8.86 -11.51
CA ILE A 268 14.76 8.47 -10.46
C ILE A 268 15.09 6.97 -10.54
N THR A 269 14.08 6.10 -10.72
CA THR A 269 14.24 4.64 -10.68
C THR A 269 14.75 4.02 -11.99
N ALA A 270 14.57 4.72 -13.13
CA ALA A 270 15.03 4.28 -14.45
C ALA A 270 16.56 4.38 -14.62
N GLY A 271 17.23 5.27 -13.88
CA GLY A 271 18.68 5.46 -13.96
C GLY A 271 19.49 4.31 -13.33
N PRO A 272 20.78 4.15 -13.69
CA PRO A 272 21.67 3.23 -12.98
C PRO A 272 21.87 3.71 -11.54
N PHE A 273 21.25 3.01 -10.58
CA PHE A 273 21.51 3.23 -9.17
C PHE A 273 22.75 2.44 -8.76
N ARG A 274 23.89 3.14 -8.61
CA ARG A 274 25.09 2.59 -7.96
C ARG A 274 25.01 2.99 -6.49
N GLY A 275 24.36 2.18 -5.67
CA GLY A 275 24.47 2.33 -4.23
C GLY A 275 25.91 2.08 -3.82
N THR A 276 26.49 2.95 -3.00
CA THR A 276 27.67 2.60 -2.21
C THR A 276 27.19 1.58 -1.17
N PRO A 277 27.78 0.36 -1.09
CA PRO A 277 27.46 -0.56 -0.02
C PRO A 277 27.73 0.14 1.31
N VAL A 278 26.82 -0.01 2.27
CA VAL A 278 26.95 0.56 3.62
C VAL A 278 28.27 0.10 4.28
N ASP A 279 28.82 -1.02 3.81
CA ASP A 279 30.00 -1.70 4.39
C ASP A 279 31.14 -1.90 3.36
N GLY A 280 31.16 -1.15 2.24
CA GLY A 280 32.26 -1.18 1.25
C GLY A 280 32.52 -2.49 0.50
N THR A 281 31.71 -3.53 0.73
CA THR A 281 31.90 -4.86 0.11
C THR A 281 31.03 -5.00 -1.15
N PRO A 282 31.56 -5.40 -2.31
CA PRO A 282 30.76 -5.57 -3.52
C PRO A 282 29.74 -6.71 -3.35
N VAL A 283 28.46 -6.43 -3.56
CA VAL A 283 27.44 -7.48 -3.66
C VAL A 283 27.50 -8.06 -5.08
N ALA A 284 27.92 -9.32 -5.19
CA ALA A 284 27.83 -10.06 -6.44
C ALA A 284 26.34 -10.27 -6.77
N GLY A 285 25.82 -9.55 -7.75
CA GLY A 285 24.50 -9.82 -8.30
C GLY A 285 24.53 -11.18 -9.00
N ALA A 286 23.88 -12.18 -8.41
CA ALA A 286 23.54 -13.39 -9.15
C ALA A 286 22.53 -13.02 -10.25
N PRO A 287 22.73 -13.42 -11.52
CA PRO A 287 21.73 -13.27 -12.54
C PRO A 287 20.53 -14.16 -12.20
N PHE A 288 19.34 -13.59 -12.31
CA PHE A 288 18.08 -14.31 -12.36
C PHE A 288 18.07 -15.14 -13.65
N ASP A 289 18.10 -16.48 -13.52
CA ASP A 289 17.91 -17.42 -14.62
C ASP A 289 16.41 -17.74 -14.74
N PRO A 290 15.74 -17.37 -15.84
CA PRO A 290 14.32 -17.68 -16.04
C PRO A 290 14.06 -19.12 -16.52
N ALA A 291 15.06 -20.01 -16.57
CA ALA A 291 14.87 -21.40 -16.97
C ALA A 291 15.54 -22.39 -16.00
N GLY A 292 14.80 -22.80 -14.97
CA GLY A 292 15.14 -23.89 -14.06
C GLY A 292 13.96 -24.28 -13.20
#